data_AF-A0A4R8SVI2-F1
#
_entry.id   AF-A0A4R8SVI2-F1
#
_cell.length_a   1.000
_cell.length_b   1.000
_cell.length_c   1.000
_cell.angle_alpha   90.00
_cell.angle_beta   90.00
_cell.angle_gamma   90.00
#
_symmetry.space_group_name_H-M   'P 1'
#
loop_
_entity.id
_entity.type
_entity.pdbx_description
1 polymer ?
#
loop_
_entity_poly.entity_id
_entity_poly.type
_entity_poly.pdbx_seq_one_letter_code
_entity_poly.pdbx_strand_id
1 'polypeptide(L)'
;MSWNVDLTGISSPQQILDRVIGATQAPTVGNPMSAYRYLDARRHTTIEETKQRPLLRLWDKNMQFIGNIAQEKSVRVEEVMADSGTGTCVIRRDNWLSDFILYDRRAEEDLHFTLDPNPTNRSWRTRWGGKVTGVTAKRSNDGLHTVEMEMVHNREHVKHLLAGANPIFPPEIQFPKMFVLPWNCRTAVSLTMFINLARQFFPLLSIPTNIFNPGAWLGVADIIGGFDPLLWPVQVQFVNPLFDQSRTTILTSRWTDIHTVTAPLLEDAGCMIRAYTWLTEDKDSPHPELGTLAGQLARPHRNAVILAVEDKSGVTGPTGTLLDGPINLIASTADDMITETLSSVIDLDKDNDGETDPLIRKWFGVAPKPPWVVFKDGEYSGIVESQRTTHGATAKTIMIGGRSPGWVNQLQTFGIKYSLSQLSAVISYAIGAYQQPGTPGLEELYQGQLDDTLLAFQRFTDPIRAIRMGDFGFLEHFEQGGGGTAYTVSGILNLRSGHWKTRAYTSFKTSIRNGMPYLLDTDFTLGDRLGFQMANVIHVDQCTAIRRSYDESTPMTIELSIGDDSEEEDPVAKATRTLAAVWGLMGMFLGSSEIF
;
A
#
# COMPACT_ATOMS: atom_id res chain seq x y z
N MET A 1 15.78 -2.20 -43.71
CA MET A 1 16.87 -3.20 -43.78
C MET A 1 16.52 -4.23 -44.83
N SER A 2 17.38 -4.43 -45.83
CA SER A 2 17.20 -5.46 -46.85
C SER A 2 17.28 -6.85 -46.21
N TRP A 3 16.23 -7.65 -46.37
CA TRP A 3 16.16 -9.05 -45.95
C TRP A 3 17.03 -9.93 -46.85
N ASN A 4 18.34 -9.77 -46.80
CA ASN A 4 19.25 -10.71 -47.45
C ASN A 4 19.51 -11.86 -46.49
N VAL A 5 18.67 -12.89 -46.61
CA VAL A 5 18.92 -14.20 -46.01
C VAL A 5 20.12 -14.80 -46.73
N ASP A 6 21.18 -15.10 -45.99
CA ASP A 6 22.32 -15.86 -46.53
C ASP A 6 21.85 -17.28 -46.90
N LEU A 7 21.96 -17.61 -48.19
CA LEU A 7 21.47 -18.85 -48.81
C LEU A 7 22.59 -19.91 -48.94
N THR A 8 23.76 -19.70 -48.34
CA THR A 8 24.86 -20.67 -48.45
C THR A 8 24.50 -21.97 -47.71
N GLY A 9 24.39 -23.08 -48.48
CA GLY A 9 24.23 -24.44 -47.95
C GLY A 9 22.83 -25.05 -47.98
N ILE A 10 21.87 -24.50 -48.73
CA ILE A 10 20.49 -25.03 -48.80
C ILE A 10 20.38 -26.05 -49.94
N SER A 11 20.00 -27.29 -49.63
CA SER A 11 19.92 -28.38 -50.63
C SER A 11 18.48 -28.80 -51.00
N SER A 12 17.44 -28.28 -50.35
CA SER A 12 16.06 -28.55 -50.79
C SER A 12 15.02 -27.48 -50.39
N PRO A 13 13.93 -27.31 -51.17
CA PRO A 13 12.80 -26.45 -50.81
C PRO A 13 12.09 -26.84 -49.50
N GLN A 14 12.17 -28.11 -49.13
CA GLN A 14 11.62 -28.64 -47.87
C GLN A 14 12.31 -28.01 -46.65
N GLN A 15 13.65 -27.82 -46.70
CA GLN A 15 14.40 -27.21 -45.60
C GLN A 15 14.09 -25.71 -45.42
N ILE A 16 13.66 -25.03 -46.50
CA ILE A 16 13.19 -23.65 -46.46
C ILE A 16 11.82 -23.60 -45.78
N LEU A 17 10.91 -24.50 -46.16
CA LEU A 17 9.60 -24.65 -45.53
C LEU A 17 9.71 -25.04 -44.05
N ASP A 18 10.56 -26.00 -43.69
CA ASP A 18 10.76 -26.44 -42.30
C ASP A 18 11.35 -25.32 -41.42
N ARG A 19 12.19 -24.44 -42.01
CA ARG A 19 12.77 -23.29 -41.31
C ARG A 19 11.78 -22.11 -41.19
N VAL A 20 10.86 -21.95 -42.14
CA VAL A 20 9.75 -20.98 -42.09
C VAL A 20 8.64 -21.45 -41.13
N ILE A 21 8.35 -22.75 -41.08
CA ILE A 21 7.41 -23.38 -40.14
C ILE A 21 7.91 -23.26 -38.69
N GLY A 22 9.24 -23.24 -38.49
CA GLY A 22 9.87 -23.01 -37.18
C GLY A 22 9.70 -21.60 -36.58
N ALA A 23 9.16 -20.63 -37.32
CA ALA A 23 8.88 -19.28 -36.81
C ALA A 23 7.48 -19.13 -36.19
N THR A 24 6.56 -20.05 -36.47
CA THR A 24 5.14 -19.95 -36.06
C THR A 24 4.59 -21.18 -35.33
N GLN A 25 5.27 -22.34 -35.35
CA GLN A 25 4.88 -23.50 -34.54
C GLN A 25 5.79 -23.70 -33.32
N ALA A 26 5.18 -24.09 -32.19
CA ALA A 26 5.89 -24.57 -31.01
C ALA A 26 6.83 -25.74 -31.40
N PRO A 27 8.05 -25.80 -30.84
CA PRO A 27 9.06 -26.77 -31.27
C PRO A 27 8.57 -28.21 -31.08
N THR A 28 8.97 -29.10 -32.00
CA THR A 28 8.85 -30.54 -31.80
C THR A 28 9.76 -30.96 -30.62
N VAL A 29 9.16 -31.66 -29.64
CA VAL A 29 9.75 -31.99 -28.32
C VAL A 29 11.06 -32.80 -28.39
N GLY A 30 11.44 -33.32 -29.57
CA GLY A 30 12.59 -34.22 -29.75
C GLY A 30 13.94 -33.58 -30.14
N ASN A 31 14.02 -32.28 -30.45
CA ASN A 31 15.28 -31.64 -30.87
C ASN A 31 15.67 -30.46 -29.95
N PRO A 32 16.67 -30.62 -29.08
CA PRO A 32 17.11 -29.56 -28.16
C PRO A 32 17.56 -28.27 -28.85
N MET A 33 18.15 -28.37 -30.05
CA MET A 33 18.68 -27.19 -30.76
C MET A 33 17.58 -26.36 -31.41
N SER A 34 16.50 -27.00 -31.91
CA SER A 34 15.34 -26.27 -32.41
C SER A 34 14.59 -25.59 -31.27
N ALA A 35 14.45 -26.26 -30.12
CA ALA A 35 13.88 -25.66 -28.92
C ALA A 35 14.70 -24.45 -28.43
N TYR A 36 16.03 -24.57 -28.38
CA TYR A 36 16.91 -23.44 -28.03
C TYR A 36 16.72 -22.25 -28.98
N ARG A 37 16.81 -22.47 -30.29
CA ARG A 37 16.65 -21.40 -31.30
C ARG A 37 15.29 -20.72 -31.22
N TYR A 38 14.23 -21.49 -30.98
CA TYR A 38 12.89 -20.96 -30.82
C TYR A 38 12.77 -20.07 -29.56
N LEU A 39 13.30 -20.54 -28.43
CA LEU A 39 13.28 -19.77 -27.17
C LEU A 39 14.13 -18.51 -27.27
N ASP A 40 15.30 -18.59 -27.91
CA ASP A 40 16.18 -17.45 -28.13
C ASP A 40 15.55 -16.41 -29.06
N ALA A 41 14.97 -16.86 -30.19
CA ALA A 41 14.22 -15.98 -31.09
C ALA A 41 13.02 -15.34 -30.39
N ARG A 42 12.27 -16.09 -29.57
CA ARG A 42 11.17 -15.56 -28.76
C ARG A 42 11.66 -14.49 -27.79
N ARG A 43 12.76 -14.74 -27.08
CA ARG A 43 13.38 -13.76 -26.17
C ARG A 43 13.76 -12.48 -26.91
N HIS A 44 14.44 -12.61 -28.07
CA HIS A 44 14.81 -11.46 -28.89
C HIS A 44 13.59 -10.67 -29.33
N THR A 45 12.53 -11.33 -29.81
CA THR A 45 11.28 -10.67 -30.19
C THR A 45 10.66 -9.91 -29.02
N THR A 46 10.58 -10.51 -27.83
CA THR A 46 10.04 -9.82 -26.65
C THR A 46 10.88 -8.60 -26.26
N ILE A 47 12.21 -8.70 -26.33
CA ILE A 47 13.10 -7.55 -26.08
C ILE A 47 12.87 -6.45 -27.12
N GLU A 48 12.79 -6.78 -28.41
CA GLU A 48 12.54 -5.80 -29.46
C GLU A 48 11.16 -5.14 -29.35
N GLU A 49 10.13 -5.88 -28.93
CA GLU A 49 8.80 -5.32 -28.66
C GLU A 49 8.86 -4.24 -27.55
N THR A 50 9.65 -4.45 -26.49
CA THR A 50 9.79 -3.45 -25.42
C THR A 50 10.53 -2.17 -25.85
N LYS A 51 11.28 -2.21 -26.97
CA LYS A 51 11.96 -1.03 -27.52
C LYS A 51 11.04 -0.16 -28.37
N GLN A 52 9.86 -0.66 -28.74
CA GLN A 52 8.90 0.10 -29.52
C GLN A 52 8.41 1.31 -28.70
N ARG A 53 8.07 2.39 -29.41
CA ARG A 53 7.46 3.56 -28.76
C ARG A 53 6.13 3.13 -28.12
N PRO A 54 5.90 3.43 -26.83
CA PRO A 54 4.65 3.06 -26.17
C PRO A 54 3.47 3.78 -26.81
N LEU A 55 2.28 3.18 -26.71
CA LEU A 55 1.05 3.79 -27.22
C LEU A 55 0.46 4.70 -26.14
N LEU A 56 0.38 5.99 -26.45
CA LEU A 56 -0.22 7.00 -25.60
C LEU A 56 -1.62 7.38 -26.09
N ARG A 57 -2.58 7.42 -25.17
CA ARG A 57 -3.99 7.73 -25.50
C ARG A 57 -4.58 8.72 -24.52
N LEU A 58 -5.38 9.64 -25.07
CA LEU A 58 -6.16 10.59 -24.31
C LEU A 58 -7.64 10.23 -24.37
N TRP A 59 -8.31 10.36 -23.23
CA TRP A 59 -9.70 10.01 -23.01
C TRP A 59 -10.44 11.17 -22.34
N ASP A 60 -11.73 11.28 -22.64
CA ASP A 60 -12.61 12.30 -22.06
C ASP A 60 -13.06 11.93 -20.64
N LYS A 61 -13.86 12.79 -20.01
CA LYS A 61 -14.48 12.59 -18.69
C LYS A 61 -15.29 11.29 -18.51
N ASN A 62 -15.74 10.68 -19.60
CA ASN A 62 -16.50 9.43 -19.61
C ASN A 62 -15.65 8.22 -20.02
N MET A 63 -14.32 8.38 -20.12
CA MET A 63 -13.40 7.40 -20.69
C MET A 63 -13.73 7.04 -22.15
N GLN A 64 -14.24 7.99 -22.94
CA GLN A 64 -14.38 7.87 -24.40
C GLN A 64 -13.10 8.32 -25.08
N PHE A 65 -12.72 7.62 -26.15
CA PHE A 65 -11.47 7.84 -26.86
C PHE A 65 -11.49 9.19 -27.60
N ILE A 66 -10.50 10.04 -27.34
CA ILE A 66 -10.32 11.31 -28.06
C ILE A 66 -9.30 11.15 -29.18
N GLY A 67 -8.11 10.65 -28.85
CA GLY A 67 -7.01 10.56 -29.81
C GLY A 67 -5.73 9.96 -29.24
N ASN A 68 -4.83 9.58 -30.14
CA ASN A 68 -3.49 9.09 -29.79
C ASN A 68 -2.50 10.26 -29.73
N ILE A 69 -1.59 10.24 -28.76
CA ILE A 69 -0.52 11.24 -28.66
C ILE A 69 0.69 10.72 -29.45
N ALA A 70 1.10 11.46 -30.48
CA ALA A 70 2.16 11.05 -31.40
C ALA A 70 3.30 12.08 -31.56
N GLN A 71 3.24 13.21 -30.86
CA GLN A 71 4.25 14.28 -30.85
C GLN A 71 4.58 14.74 -29.42
N GLU A 72 4.67 13.80 -28.48
CA GLU A 72 5.24 14.06 -27.17
C GLU A 72 6.73 14.34 -27.27
N LYS A 73 7.19 15.28 -26.46
CA LYS A 73 8.60 15.60 -26.25
C LYS A 73 9.17 14.64 -25.22
N SER A 74 8.56 14.61 -24.03
CA SER A 74 8.99 13.78 -22.91
C SER A 74 7.79 13.19 -22.17
N VAL A 75 7.90 11.94 -21.76
CA VAL A 75 6.91 11.27 -20.93
C VAL A 75 7.59 10.53 -19.80
N ARG A 76 7.04 10.70 -18.60
CA ARG A 76 7.47 10.02 -17.40
C ARG A 76 6.24 9.59 -16.64
N VAL A 77 6.12 8.30 -16.38
CA VAL A 77 5.03 7.73 -15.57
C VAL A 77 5.63 6.87 -14.47
N GLU A 78 5.01 6.92 -13.30
CA GLU A 78 5.45 6.22 -12.12
C GLU A 78 4.28 5.47 -11.51
N GLU A 79 4.54 4.27 -11.03
CA GLU A 79 3.62 3.43 -10.29
C GLU A 79 4.30 3.06 -8.97
N VAL A 80 3.66 3.41 -7.84
CA VAL A 80 4.20 3.17 -6.50
C VAL A 80 3.24 2.23 -5.75
N MET A 81 3.80 1.33 -4.95
CA MET A 81 3.05 0.33 -4.19
C MET A 81 2.34 0.96 -2.98
N ALA A 82 3.04 1.79 -2.21
CA ALA A 82 2.51 2.44 -1.02
C ALA A 82 1.51 3.54 -1.38
N ASP A 83 1.86 4.42 -2.33
CA ASP A 83 1.10 5.63 -2.65
C ASP A 83 0.73 5.77 -4.14
N SER A 84 -0.02 6.83 -4.51
CA SER A 84 -0.38 7.18 -5.88
C SER A 84 0.85 7.67 -6.65
N GLY A 85 1.21 6.93 -7.69
CA GLY A 85 2.26 7.36 -8.61
C GLY A 85 1.87 8.61 -9.42
N THR A 86 2.87 9.27 -9.99
CA THR A 86 2.71 10.51 -10.77
C THR A 86 3.04 10.29 -12.25
N GLY A 87 2.51 11.15 -13.10
CA GLY A 87 2.77 11.13 -14.53
C GLY A 87 2.94 12.54 -15.07
N THR A 88 3.85 12.69 -16.03
CA THR A 88 4.02 13.93 -16.80
C THR A 88 4.13 13.58 -18.28
N CYS A 89 3.41 14.32 -19.12
CA CYS A 89 3.50 14.21 -20.57
C CYS A 89 3.57 15.60 -21.16
N VAL A 90 4.64 15.87 -21.89
CA VAL A 90 4.87 17.16 -22.54
C VAL A 90 4.60 17.01 -24.02
N ILE A 91 3.62 17.76 -24.53
CA ILE A 91 3.27 17.78 -25.95
C ILE A 91 3.58 19.16 -26.55
N ARG A 92 3.84 19.19 -27.86
CA ARG A 92 4.02 20.45 -28.58
C ARG A 92 2.68 21.16 -28.79
N ARG A 93 2.68 22.49 -28.76
CA ARG A 93 1.46 23.30 -28.84
C ARG A 93 0.81 23.31 -30.22
N ASP A 94 1.55 22.98 -31.27
CA ASP A 94 1.15 22.96 -32.68
C ASP A 94 0.23 21.77 -33.05
N ASN A 95 -0.15 20.96 -32.07
CA ASN A 95 -1.07 19.84 -32.22
C ASN A 95 -2.51 20.25 -31.90
N TRP A 96 -3.49 19.77 -32.69
CA TRP A 96 -4.92 19.97 -32.42
C TRP A 96 -5.32 19.45 -31.02
N LEU A 97 -4.65 18.41 -30.53
CA LEU A 97 -4.88 17.89 -29.18
C LEU A 97 -4.58 18.94 -28.11
N SER A 98 -3.57 19.78 -28.33
CA SER A 98 -3.19 20.87 -27.43
C SER A 98 -4.25 21.98 -27.42
N ASP A 99 -4.90 22.26 -28.55
CA ASP A 99 -6.05 23.18 -28.62
C ASP A 99 -7.25 22.60 -27.88
N PHE A 100 -7.56 21.31 -28.10
CA PHE A 100 -8.66 20.64 -27.44
C PHE A 100 -8.52 20.67 -25.91
N ILE A 101 -7.33 20.35 -25.39
CA ILE A 101 -7.03 20.33 -23.96
C ILE A 101 -7.17 21.71 -23.32
N LEU A 102 -6.84 22.79 -24.04
CA LEU A 102 -6.80 24.16 -23.50
C LEU A 102 -8.08 24.95 -23.69
N TYR A 103 -8.79 24.77 -24.81
CA TYR A 103 -9.87 25.67 -25.22
C TYR A 103 -11.21 25.00 -25.48
N ASP A 104 -11.23 23.76 -26.01
CA ASP A 104 -12.49 23.11 -26.38
C ASP A 104 -13.20 22.51 -25.16
N ARG A 105 -12.44 22.05 -24.16
CA ARG A 105 -13.00 21.53 -22.92
C ARG A 105 -13.28 22.63 -21.90
N ARG A 106 -14.28 22.39 -21.04
CA ARG A 106 -14.46 23.23 -19.85
C ARG A 106 -13.38 22.89 -18.82
N ALA A 107 -13.02 23.86 -17.98
CA ALA A 107 -12.02 23.64 -16.92
C ALA A 107 -12.41 22.52 -15.94
N GLU A 108 -13.72 22.33 -15.72
CA GLU A 108 -14.29 21.29 -14.85
C GLU A 108 -14.30 19.89 -15.50
N GLU A 109 -14.08 19.78 -16.81
CA GLU A 109 -14.14 18.49 -17.50
C GLU A 109 -12.84 17.72 -17.34
N ASP A 110 -12.93 16.56 -16.70
CA ASP A 110 -11.80 15.67 -16.50
C ASP A 110 -11.25 15.10 -17.81
N LEU A 111 -9.94 14.85 -17.81
CA LEU A 111 -9.25 14.11 -18.86
C LEU A 111 -8.54 12.91 -18.24
N HIS A 112 -8.52 11.80 -18.96
CA HIS A 112 -7.77 10.62 -18.57
C HIS A 112 -6.73 10.26 -19.62
N PHE A 113 -5.66 9.63 -19.17
CA PHE A 113 -4.53 9.26 -19.99
C PHE A 113 -4.16 7.81 -19.74
N THR A 114 -3.81 7.10 -20.80
CA THR A 114 -3.27 5.75 -20.69
C THR A 114 -1.99 5.59 -21.50
N LEU A 115 -1.03 4.88 -20.92
CA LEU A 115 0.21 4.46 -21.55
C LEU A 115 0.24 2.93 -21.60
N ASP A 116 0.26 2.38 -22.80
CA ASP A 116 0.54 0.95 -23.03
C ASP A 116 2.03 0.78 -23.35
N PRO A 117 2.82 0.14 -22.46
CA PRO A 117 4.27 -0.02 -22.68
C PRO A 117 4.60 -0.81 -23.94
N ASN A 118 3.82 -1.85 -24.24
CA ASN A 118 3.94 -2.64 -25.47
C ASN A 118 2.71 -2.37 -26.37
N PRO A 119 2.87 -1.65 -27.50
CA PRO A 119 1.74 -1.31 -28.37
C PRO A 119 1.19 -2.52 -29.15
N THR A 120 1.99 -3.59 -29.30
CA THR A 120 1.65 -4.82 -30.03
C THR A 120 0.83 -5.77 -29.15
N ASN A 121 1.17 -5.87 -27.86
CA ASN A 121 0.44 -6.67 -26.88
C ASN A 121 -0.18 -5.78 -25.79
N ARG A 122 -1.36 -5.23 -26.11
CA ARG A 122 -2.11 -4.35 -25.22
C ARG A 122 -2.86 -5.17 -24.17
N SER A 123 -2.63 -4.85 -22.90
CA SER A 123 -3.29 -5.51 -21.78
C SER A 123 -3.53 -4.51 -20.65
N TRP A 124 -4.69 -4.62 -20.00
CA TRP A 124 -5.00 -3.86 -18.79
C TRP A 124 -4.00 -4.11 -17.64
N ARG A 125 -3.28 -5.24 -17.64
CA ARG A 125 -2.32 -5.62 -16.58
C ARG A 125 -1.02 -4.80 -16.60
N THR A 126 -0.62 -4.36 -17.79
CA THR A 126 0.65 -3.68 -18.03
C THR A 126 0.46 -2.19 -18.29
N ARG A 127 -0.77 -1.80 -18.66
CA ARG A 127 -1.16 -0.43 -18.93
C ARG A 127 -1.09 0.43 -17.68
N TRP A 128 -0.41 1.56 -17.81
CA TRP A 128 -0.49 2.64 -16.83
C TRP A 128 -1.66 3.54 -17.17
N GLY A 129 -2.47 3.90 -16.17
CA GLY A 129 -3.59 4.82 -16.35
C GLY A 129 -3.64 5.87 -15.25
N GLY A 130 -3.92 7.10 -15.65
CA GLY A 130 -4.01 8.22 -14.73
C GLY A 130 -5.04 9.26 -15.16
N LYS A 131 -5.42 10.09 -14.20
CA LYS A 131 -6.25 11.27 -14.41
C LYS A 131 -5.35 12.50 -14.53
N VAL A 132 -5.61 13.36 -15.51
CA VAL A 132 -4.92 14.64 -15.66
C VAL A 132 -5.43 15.58 -14.57
N THR A 133 -4.54 16.04 -13.70
CA THR A 133 -4.85 16.96 -12.59
C THR A 133 -4.55 18.40 -12.94
N GLY A 134 -3.49 18.63 -13.72
CA GLY A 134 -3.02 19.94 -14.11
C GLY A 134 -2.63 19.99 -15.58
N VAL A 135 -2.92 21.10 -16.24
CA VAL A 135 -2.41 21.39 -17.59
C VAL A 135 -1.76 22.75 -17.56
N THR A 136 -0.48 22.79 -17.92
CA THR A 136 0.29 24.03 -17.97
C THR A 136 0.76 24.29 -19.40
N ALA A 137 0.32 25.40 -20.00
CA ALA A 137 0.86 25.89 -21.25
C ALA A 137 2.11 26.74 -20.96
N LYS A 138 3.29 26.29 -21.39
CA LYS A 138 4.56 27.00 -21.21
C LYS A 138 5.05 27.56 -22.53
N ARG A 139 5.63 28.75 -22.47
CA ARG A 139 6.42 29.35 -23.55
C ARG A 139 7.87 29.37 -23.09
N SER A 140 8.73 28.59 -23.73
CA SER A 140 10.17 28.63 -23.49
C SER A 140 10.76 29.94 -24.02
N ASN A 141 11.92 30.33 -23.48
CA ASN A 141 12.69 31.47 -23.97
C ASN A 141 13.09 31.30 -25.44
N ASP A 142 13.26 30.04 -25.89
CA ASP A 142 13.54 29.68 -27.29
C ASP A 142 12.32 29.87 -28.23
N GLY A 143 11.20 30.39 -27.72
CA GLY A 143 9.97 30.59 -28.49
C GLY A 143 9.15 29.31 -28.71
N LEU A 144 9.61 28.16 -28.23
CA LEU A 144 8.86 26.92 -28.28
C LEU A 144 7.69 26.96 -27.30
N HIS A 145 6.49 26.66 -27.81
CA HIS A 145 5.28 26.53 -27.02
C HIS A 145 5.01 25.06 -26.74
N THR A 146 4.95 24.70 -25.46
CA THR A 146 4.67 23.33 -25.01
C THR A 146 3.47 23.32 -24.07
N VAL A 147 2.74 22.22 -24.07
CA VAL A 147 1.66 21.94 -23.11
C VAL A 147 2.10 20.76 -22.27
N GLU A 148 2.18 20.96 -20.96
CA GLU A 148 2.57 19.96 -20.00
C GLU A 148 1.32 19.47 -19.26
N MET A 149 1.06 18.18 -19.33
CA MET A 149 0.00 17.52 -18.58
C MET A 149 0.61 16.85 -17.36
N GLU A 150 0.17 17.26 -16.19
CA GLU A 150 0.44 16.60 -14.92
C GLU A 150 -0.70 15.64 -14.62
N MET A 151 -0.33 14.42 -14.26
CA MET A 151 -1.23 13.30 -14.10
C MET A 151 -0.96 12.60 -12.78
N VAL A 152 -2.02 12.07 -12.18
CA VAL A 152 -1.94 11.21 -11.00
C VAL A 152 -2.49 9.84 -11.37
N HIS A 153 -1.83 8.79 -10.91
CA HIS A 153 -2.23 7.41 -11.16
C HIS A 153 -3.64 7.13 -10.63
N ASN A 154 -4.38 6.25 -11.29
CA ASN A 154 -5.76 5.90 -10.93
C ASN A 154 -5.92 5.28 -9.52
N ARG A 155 -4.81 4.93 -8.85
CA ARG A 155 -4.80 4.56 -7.42
C ARG A 155 -5.34 5.68 -6.52
N GLU A 156 -5.27 6.93 -6.96
CA GLU A 156 -5.76 8.09 -6.21
C GLU A 156 -7.26 8.03 -5.90
N HIS A 157 -8.05 7.25 -6.68
CA HIS A 157 -9.45 6.98 -6.36
C HIS A 157 -9.64 6.34 -4.98
N VAL A 158 -8.65 5.61 -4.46
CA VAL A 158 -8.70 4.98 -3.13
C VAL A 158 -8.63 6.03 -2.01
N LYS A 159 -7.94 7.15 -2.22
CA LYS A 159 -7.90 8.28 -1.27
C LYS A 159 -9.22 9.07 -1.28
N HIS A 160 -9.92 9.07 -2.40
CA HIS A 160 -11.20 9.76 -2.55
C HIS A 160 -12.41 8.88 -2.21
N LEU A 161 -12.18 7.68 -1.64
CA LEU A 161 -13.21 6.77 -1.18
C LEU A 161 -13.22 6.72 0.35
N LEU A 162 -14.21 7.36 0.95
CA LEU A 162 -14.39 7.41 2.40
C LEU A 162 -14.97 6.10 2.93
N ALA A 163 -14.29 5.46 3.87
CA ALA A 163 -14.76 4.25 4.55
C ALA A 163 -15.82 4.62 5.62
N GLY A 164 -17.10 4.53 5.27
CA GLY A 164 -18.20 4.86 6.18
C GLY A 164 -18.22 4.00 7.44
N ALA A 165 -18.66 4.57 8.57
CA ALA A 165 -18.88 3.83 9.81
C ALA A 165 -20.03 2.81 9.69
N ASN A 166 -21.07 3.15 8.95
CA ASN A 166 -22.03 2.20 8.42
C ASN A 166 -22.20 2.49 6.92
N PRO A 167 -21.60 1.66 6.04
CA PRO A 167 -21.68 1.89 4.59
C PRO A 167 -23.08 1.72 4.00
N ILE A 168 -24.01 1.05 4.71
CA ILE A 168 -25.35 0.70 4.23
C ILE A 168 -26.37 1.80 4.57
N PHE A 169 -26.18 2.49 5.69
CA PHE A 169 -27.09 3.56 6.09
C PHE A 169 -26.56 4.91 5.60
N PRO A 170 -27.47 5.87 5.36
CA PRO A 170 -27.07 7.23 5.00
C PRO A 170 -26.26 7.86 6.14
N PRO A 171 -25.38 8.84 5.84
CA PRO A 171 -24.48 9.43 6.83
C PRO A 171 -25.20 10.06 8.04
N GLU A 172 -26.48 10.39 7.90
CA GLU A 172 -27.35 10.91 8.97
C GLU A 172 -27.70 9.86 10.02
N ILE A 173 -27.70 8.55 9.68
CA ILE A 173 -28.08 7.45 10.58
C ILE A 173 -26.86 6.52 10.78
N GLN A 174 -26.12 6.73 11.87
CA GLN A 174 -24.86 6.03 12.15
C GLN A 174 -24.99 4.96 13.23
N PHE A 175 -25.77 3.91 12.95
CA PHE A 175 -25.85 2.73 13.81
C PHE A 175 -25.38 1.50 13.03
N PRO A 176 -24.22 0.87 13.33
CA PRO A 176 -23.25 1.12 14.40
C PRO A 176 -22.30 2.32 14.13
N LYS A 177 -21.61 2.79 15.19
CA LYS A 177 -20.71 3.97 15.17
C LYS A 177 -19.34 3.73 14.53
N MET A 178 -19.02 2.49 14.19
CA MET A 178 -17.76 2.07 13.57
C MET A 178 -18.00 0.82 12.75
N PHE A 179 -17.37 0.75 11.57
CA PHE A 179 -17.38 -0.44 10.73
C PHE A 179 -16.24 -1.34 11.19
N VAL A 180 -16.53 -2.61 11.45
CA VAL A 180 -15.53 -3.61 11.84
C VAL A 180 -15.74 -4.87 11.00
N LEU A 181 -14.67 -5.32 10.35
CA LEU A 181 -14.69 -6.53 9.52
C LEU A 181 -13.43 -7.38 9.82
N PRO A 182 -13.57 -8.45 10.62
CA PRO A 182 -12.50 -9.43 10.81
C PRO A 182 -12.51 -10.44 9.66
N TRP A 183 -11.51 -10.38 8.77
CA TRP A 183 -11.35 -11.34 7.67
C TRP A 183 -9.90 -11.36 7.14
N ASN A 184 -9.57 -12.26 6.22
CA ASN A 184 -8.32 -12.22 5.45
C ASN A 184 -8.18 -10.88 4.71
N CYS A 185 -6.97 -10.30 4.73
CA CYS A 185 -6.72 -8.90 4.37
C CYS A 185 -7.25 -8.54 2.97
N ARG A 186 -6.99 -9.39 1.98
CA ARG A 186 -7.41 -9.16 0.59
C ARG A 186 -8.93 -9.07 0.45
N THR A 187 -9.66 -9.98 1.08
CA THR A 187 -11.13 -9.97 1.10
C THR A 187 -11.68 -8.84 1.97
N ALA A 188 -11.09 -8.57 3.14
CA ALA A 188 -11.55 -7.51 4.05
C ALA A 188 -11.51 -6.14 3.37
N VAL A 189 -10.38 -5.83 2.72
CA VAL A 189 -10.17 -4.56 2.00
C VAL A 189 -11.07 -4.50 0.76
N SER A 190 -11.12 -5.56 -0.06
CA SER A 190 -11.99 -5.63 -1.24
C SER A 190 -13.47 -5.46 -0.90
N LEU A 191 -13.96 -6.14 0.13
CA LEU A 191 -15.36 -6.04 0.58
C LEU A 191 -15.67 -4.63 1.11
N THR A 192 -14.75 -4.05 1.89
CA THR A 192 -14.93 -2.69 2.40
C THR A 192 -14.99 -1.67 1.27
N MET A 193 -14.11 -1.76 0.27
CA MET A 193 -14.16 -0.91 -0.92
C MET A 193 -15.48 -1.12 -1.68
N PHE A 194 -15.88 -2.37 -1.90
CA PHE A 194 -17.09 -2.71 -2.63
C PHE A 194 -18.35 -2.10 -2.01
N ILE A 195 -18.53 -2.24 -0.68
CA ILE A 195 -19.73 -1.70 -0.02
C ILE A 195 -19.72 -0.16 -0.05
N ASN A 196 -18.56 0.49 0.08
CA ASN A 196 -18.47 1.95 0.00
C ASN A 196 -18.70 2.49 -1.42
N LEU A 197 -18.30 1.75 -2.47
CA LEU A 197 -18.66 2.06 -3.86
C LEU A 197 -20.15 1.82 -4.11
N ALA A 198 -20.72 0.74 -3.58
CA ALA A 198 -22.15 0.46 -3.65
C ALA A 198 -22.95 1.62 -3.04
N ARG A 199 -22.50 2.19 -1.91
CA ARG A 199 -23.14 3.38 -1.32
C ARG A 199 -23.19 4.58 -2.27
N GLN A 200 -22.17 4.79 -3.11
CA GLN A 200 -22.09 5.93 -4.03
C GLN A 200 -22.87 5.71 -5.32
N PHE A 201 -22.77 4.52 -5.91
CA PHE A 201 -23.33 4.24 -7.24
C PHE A 201 -24.72 3.60 -7.20
N PHE A 202 -25.15 3.04 -6.06
CA PHE A 202 -26.43 2.35 -5.98
C PHE A 202 -27.57 3.31 -5.63
N PRO A 203 -28.62 3.41 -6.46
CA PRO A 203 -29.74 4.32 -6.23
C PRO A 203 -30.42 4.09 -4.87
N LEU A 204 -30.68 2.85 -4.46
CA LEU A 204 -31.41 2.56 -3.22
C LEU A 204 -30.65 2.97 -1.95
N LEU A 205 -29.32 2.86 -1.95
CA LEU A 205 -28.48 3.27 -0.82
C LEU A 205 -28.11 4.76 -0.87
N SER A 206 -28.24 5.41 -2.03
CA SER A 206 -27.98 6.85 -2.22
C SER A 206 -29.23 7.73 -1.99
N ILE A 207 -30.45 7.22 -2.23
CA ILE A 207 -31.72 7.93 -2.03
C ILE A 207 -31.87 8.57 -0.63
N PRO A 208 -31.51 7.91 0.49
CA PRO A 208 -31.76 8.51 1.80
C PRO A 208 -30.88 9.72 2.10
N THR A 209 -29.82 9.95 1.32
CA THR A 209 -28.92 11.12 1.44
C THR A 209 -29.42 12.35 0.66
N ASN A 210 -30.39 12.16 -0.23
CA ASN A 210 -30.83 13.18 -1.21
C ASN A 210 -32.34 13.44 -1.15
N ILE A 211 -32.99 13.11 -0.02
CA ILE A 211 -34.45 13.14 0.19
C ILE A 211 -35.04 14.55 -0.07
N PHE A 212 -34.25 15.59 0.18
CA PHE A 212 -34.65 17.00 0.01
C PHE A 212 -34.35 17.59 -1.38
N ASN A 213 -33.76 16.80 -2.30
CA ASN A 213 -33.51 17.24 -3.67
C ASN A 213 -34.68 16.80 -4.57
N PRO A 214 -35.50 17.74 -5.11
CA PRO A 214 -36.65 17.41 -5.95
C PRO A 214 -36.27 16.71 -7.27
N GLY A 215 -35.01 16.82 -7.71
CA GLY A 215 -34.49 16.07 -8.86
C GLY A 215 -34.34 14.56 -8.58
N ALA A 216 -34.12 14.15 -7.32
CA ALA A 216 -34.04 12.74 -6.94
C ALA A 216 -35.40 12.02 -7.05
N TRP A 217 -36.51 12.78 -6.98
CA TRP A 217 -37.87 12.28 -7.13
C TRP A 217 -38.36 12.26 -8.58
N LEU A 218 -37.75 13.05 -9.48
CA LEU A 218 -38.25 13.31 -10.84
C LEU A 218 -37.55 12.55 -11.97
N GLY A 219 -36.55 11.71 -11.69
CA GLY A 219 -36.11 10.72 -12.67
C GLY A 219 -34.68 10.22 -12.54
N VAL A 220 -34.54 8.97 -12.09
CA VAL A 220 -33.71 7.97 -12.79
C VAL A 220 -34.48 6.66 -12.72
N ALA A 221 -34.96 6.20 -13.87
CA ALA A 221 -35.68 4.94 -14.03
C ALA A 221 -34.72 3.74 -13.90
N ASP A 222 -34.22 3.48 -12.69
CA ASP A 222 -33.39 2.29 -12.42
C ASP A 222 -33.56 1.74 -10.99
N ILE A 223 -34.78 1.87 -10.45
CA ILE A 223 -35.12 1.53 -9.06
C ILE A 223 -35.17 0.01 -8.82
N ILE A 224 -35.10 -0.83 -9.88
CA ILE A 224 -35.21 -2.30 -9.75
C ILE A 224 -34.12 -3.06 -10.55
N GLY A 225 -33.34 -2.40 -11.42
CA GLY A 225 -32.31 -3.03 -12.27
C GLY A 225 -30.85 -2.79 -11.85
N GLY A 226 -30.56 -1.81 -11.00
CA GLY A 226 -29.21 -1.27 -10.79
C GLY A 226 -28.23 -2.04 -9.88
N PHE A 227 -28.40 -3.35 -9.65
CA PHE A 227 -27.40 -4.17 -8.94
C PHE A 227 -26.43 -4.84 -9.91
N ASP A 228 -25.82 -4.05 -10.80
CA ASP A 228 -24.73 -4.54 -11.64
C ASP A 228 -23.43 -3.78 -11.35
N PRO A 229 -22.55 -4.34 -10.50
CA PRO A 229 -21.24 -3.78 -10.22
C PRO A 229 -20.34 -3.62 -11.45
N LEU A 230 -20.61 -4.37 -12.53
CA LEU A 230 -19.83 -4.35 -13.77
C LEU A 230 -20.13 -3.10 -14.63
N LEU A 231 -21.15 -2.31 -14.28
CA LEU A 231 -21.48 -1.03 -14.91
C LEU A 231 -20.87 0.19 -14.21
N TRP A 232 -20.25 0.04 -13.04
CA TRP A 232 -19.68 1.19 -12.32
C TRP A 232 -18.39 1.68 -13.00
N PRO A 233 -18.10 3.00 -13.03
CA PRO A 233 -16.88 3.53 -13.63
C PRO A 233 -15.62 3.18 -12.82
N VAL A 234 -15.77 3.03 -11.49
CA VAL A 234 -14.73 2.51 -10.59
C VAL A 234 -15.28 1.23 -9.98
N GLN A 235 -14.54 0.14 -10.09
CA GLN A 235 -14.94 -1.19 -9.66
C GLN A 235 -13.87 -1.81 -8.78
N VAL A 236 -14.26 -2.75 -7.92
CA VAL A 236 -13.32 -3.58 -7.15
C VAL A 236 -13.18 -4.91 -7.86
N GLN A 237 -11.96 -5.44 -7.93
CA GLN A 237 -11.74 -6.78 -8.44
C GLN A 237 -12.44 -7.80 -7.53
N PHE A 238 -13.26 -8.68 -8.10
CA PHE A 238 -13.83 -9.80 -7.34
C PHE A 238 -12.73 -10.69 -6.77
N VAL A 239 -12.80 -10.91 -5.45
CA VAL A 239 -11.97 -11.83 -4.69
C VAL A 239 -12.88 -12.88 -4.08
N ASN A 240 -12.57 -14.14 -4.30
CA ASN A 240 -13.27 -15.27 -3.72
C ASN A 240 -12.81 -15.46 -2.26
N PRO A 241 -13.70 -15.22 -1.28
CA PRO A 241 -13.34 -15.31 0.13
C PRO A 241 -12.84 -16.69 0.56
N LEU A 242 -13.21 -17.77 -0.15
CA LEU A 242 -12.88 -19.14 0.24
C LEU A 242 -11.42 -19.54 -0.04
N PHE A 243 -10.81 -18.93 -1.05
CA PHE A 243 -9.45 -19.24 -1.50
C PHE A 243 -8.44 -18.13 -1.19
N ASP A 244 -8.87 -17.11 -0.44
CA ASP A 244 -8.00 -16.05 0.03
C ASP A 244 -7.08 -16.56 1.14
N GLN A 245 -5.78 -16.65 0.89
CA GLN A 245 -4.75 -17.11 1.84
C GLN A 245 -4.04 -15.96 2.55
N SER A 246 -4.39 -14.71 2.23
CA SER A 246 -3.75 -13.54 2.84
C SER A 246 -3.96 -13.52 4.35
N ARG A 247 -3.03 -12.90 5.09
CA ARG A 247 -3.08 -12.93 6.55
C ARG A 247 -4.38 -12.31 7.08
N THR A 248 -4.95 -12.92 8.11
CA THR A 248 -6.16 -12.39 8.75
C THR A 248 -5.87 -11.06 9.44
N THR A 249 -6.72 -10.08 9.18
CA THR A 249 -6.65 -8.75 9.78
C THR A 249 -8.02 -8.27 10.22
N ILE A 250 -8.04 -7.21 11.02
CA ILE A 250 -9.28 -6.60 11.49
C ILE A 250 -9.31 -5.19 10.95
N LEU A 251 -10.15 -4.99 9.93
CA LEU A 251 -10.36 -3.67 9.36
C LEU A 251 -11.38 -2.93 10.22
N THR A 252 -10.98 -1.77 10.73
CA THR A 252 -11.89 -0.84 11.43
C THR A 252 -11.89 0.51 10.75
N SER A 253 -13.06 1.10 10.49
CA SER A 253 -13.14 2.42 9.86
C SER A 253 -14.25 3.32 10.42
N ARG A 254 -13.99 4.63 10.42
CA ARG A 254 -14.93 5.68 10.80
C ARG A 254 -14.73 6.95 9.95
N TRP A 255 -15.25 6.96 8.73
CA TRP A 255 -15.21 8.10 7.79
C TRP A 255 -13.79 8.58 7.44
N THR A 256 -12.83 7.70 7.57
CA THR A 256 -11.45 7.89 7.14
C THR A 256 -11.28 7.35 5.73
N ASP A 257 -10.38 7.95 4.95
CA ASP A 257 -10.09 7.49 3.59
C ASP A 257 -9.58 6.05 3.59
N ILE A 258 -10.02 5.25 2.62
CA ILE A 258 -9.65 3.82 2.55
C ILE A 258 -8.14 3.65 2.48
N HIS A 259 -7.43 4.51 1.74
CA HIS A 259 -5.98 4.47 1.64
C HIS A 259 -5.31 4.52 3.03
N THR A 260 -5.68 5.50 3.85
CA THR A 260 -5.10 5.69 5.20
C THR A 260 -5.49 4.57 6.15
N VAL A 261 -6.71 4.05 6.07
CA VAL A 261 -7.18 2.93 6.92
C VAL A 261 -6.45 1.63 6.58
N THR A 262 -6.19 1.40 5.30
CA THR A 262 -5.70 0.11 4.81
C THR A 262 -4.20 0.03 4.66
N ALA A 263 -3.49 1.16 4.53
CA ALA A 263 -2.03 1.21 4.41
C ALA A 263 -1.29 0.31 5.42
N PRO A 264 -1.48 0.45 6.75
CA PRO A 264 -0.77 -0.38 7.71
C PRO A 264 -1.21 -1.85 7.67
N LEU A 265 -2.45 -2.14 7.24
CA LEU A 265 -2.97 -3.51 7.13
C LEU A 265 -2.40 -4.24 5.91
N LEU A 266 -2.16 -3.50 4.82
CA LEU A 266 -1.64 -3.99 3.56
C LEU A 266 -0.15 -4.25 3.64
N GLU A 267 0.62 -3.28 4.14
CA GLU A 267 2.07 -3.39 4.38
C GLU A 267 2.36 -4.59 5.28
N ASP A 268 1.62 -4.68 6.39
CA ASP A 268 1.70 -5.81 7.30
C ASP A 268 1.47 -7.13 6.57
N ALA A 269 0.40 -7.22 5.77
CA ALA A 269 0.00 -8.47 5.11
C ALA A 269 0.85 -8.81 3.90
N GLY A 270 1.83 -7.96 3.53
CA GLY A 270 2.53 -8.06 2.25
C GLY A 270 1.58 -7.97 1.05
N CYS A 271 0.41 -7.35 1.24
CA CYS A 271 -0.61 -7.16 0.21
C CYS A 271 -0.48 -5.75 -0.36
N MET A 272 -0.94 -5.55 -1.59
CA MET A 272 -1.01 -4.23 -2.19
C MET A 272 -2.34 -4.01 -2.88
N ILE A 273 -2.81 -2.75 -2.86
CA ILE A 273 -3.83 -2.32 -3.79
C ILE A 273 -3.14 -2.01 -5.13
N ARG A 274 -3.78 -2.27 -6.26
CA ARG A 274 -3.32 -1.83 -7.58
C ARG A 274 -4.53 -1.35 -8.36
N ALA A 275 -4.39 -0.21 -9.04
CA ALA A 275 -5.46 0.35 -9.84
C ALA A 275 -5.17 0.07 -11.32
N TYR A 276 -5.90 -0.87 -11.89
CA TYR A 276 -5.82 -1.21 -13.30
C TYR A 276 -6.80 -0.37 -14.12
N THR A 277 -6.42 -0.05 -15.35
CA THR A 277 -7.29 0.69 -16.27
C THR A 277 -7.76 -0.25 -17.37
N TRP A 278 -9.01 -0.70 -17.24
CA TRP A 278 -9.62 -1.63 -18.18
C TRP A 278 -10.35 -0.89 -19.30
N LEU A 279 -10.10 -1.32 -20.52
CA LEU A 279 -10.78 -0.82 -21.71
C LEU A 279 -11.57 -1.95 -22.37
N THR A 280 -12.70 -1.63 -22.97
CA THR A 280 -13.59 -2.62 -23.63
C THR A 280 -12.95 -3.35 -24.80
N GLU A 281 -11.85 -2.83 -25.35
CA GLU A 281 -11.03 -3.49 -26.37
C GLU A 281 -10.12 -4.61 -25.83
N ASP A 282 -9.91 -4.69 -24.51
CA ASP A 282 -9.03 -5.68 -23.92
C ASP A 282 -9.63 -7.09 -24.01
N LYS A 283 -8.79 -8.07 -24.38
CA LYS A 283 -9.21 -9.46 -24.58
C LYS A 283 -9.56 -10.18 -23.28
N ASP A 284 -8.89 -9.84 -22.18
CA ASP A 284 -9.03 -10.55 -20.91
C ASP A 284 -9.93 -9.79 -19.95
N SER A 285 -10.73 -10.52 -19.15
CA SER A 285 -11.49 -9.90 -18.05
C SER A 285 -10.53 -9.42 -16.94
N PRO A 286 -10.78 -8.25 -16.35
CA PRO A 286 -10.04 -7.77 -15.19
C PRO A 286 -10.43 -8.49 -13.89
N HIS A 287 -11.45 -9.36 -13.92
CA HIS A 287 -11.88 -10.19 -12.81
C HIS A 287 -11.47 -11.65 -13.05
N PRO A 288 -10.22 -12.04 -12.75
CA PRO A 288 -9.74 -13.39 -13.05
C PRO A 288 -10.55 -14.47 -12.32
N GLU A 289 -10.88 -14.26 -11.05
CA GLU A 289 -11.60 -15.23 -10.21
C GLU A 289 -13.11 -15.28 -10.51
N LEU A 290 -13.69 -14.19 -11.01
CA LEU A 290 -15.06 -14.22 -11.51
C LEU A 290 -15.11 -14.84 -12.91
N GLY A 291 -14.07 -14.64 -13.72
CA GLY A 291 -13.93 -15.24 -15.04
C GLY A 291 -13.82 -16.77 -15.02
N THR A 292 -13.24 -17.35 -13.97
CA THR A 292 -13.25 -18.82 -13.80
C THR A 292 -14.64 -19.37 -13.49
N LEU A 293 -15.50 -18.58 -12.83
CA LEU A 293 -16.87 -18.97 -12.45
C LEU A 293 -17.90 -18.68 -13.55
N ALA A 294 -17.81 -17.51 -14.19
CA ALA A 294 -18.83 -16.98 -15.10
C ALA A 294 -18.32 -16.72 -16.54
N GLY A 295 -17.06 -17.05 -16.83
CA GLY A 295 -16.47 -16.91 -18.16
C GLY A 295 -16.47 -15.47 -18.66
N GLN A 296 -16.92 -15.25 -19.90
CA GLN A 296 -16.94 -13.92 -20.54
C GLN A 296 -18.00 -12.97 -19.96
N LEU A 297 -18.97 -13.47 -19.18
CA LEU A 297 -19.98 -12.63 -18.51
C LEU A 297 -19.37 -11.83 -17.35
N ALA A 298 -18.18 -12.19 -16.89
CA ALA A 298 -17.44 -11.49 -15.85
C ALA A 298 -16.70 -10.23 -16.36
N ARG A 299 -17.01 -9.73 -17.56
CA ARG A 299 -16.35 -8.55 -18.14
C ARG A 299 -17.15 -7.29 -17.79
N PRO A 300 -16.47 -6.18 -17.42
CA PRO A 300 -17.15 -4.90 -17.28
C PRO A 300 -17.86 -4.50 -18.56
N HIS A 301 -19.00 -3.81 -18.43
CA HIS A 301 -19.79 -3.38 -19.59
C HIS A 301 -19.33 -2.04 -20.17
N ARG A 302 -18.45 -1.32 -19.45
CA ARG A 302 -17.89 -0.01 -19.83
C ARG A 302 -16.42 0.09 -19.43
N ASN A 303 -15.69 1.01 -20.06
CA ASN A 303 -14.33 1.37 -19.62
C ASN A 303 -14.35 1.76 -18.13
N ALA A 304 -13.46 1.16 -17.35
CA ALA A 304 -13.51 1.23 -15.89
C ALA A 304 -12.11 1.19 -15.26
N VAL A 305 -11.99 1.83 -14.11
CA VAL A 305 -10.85 1.68 -13.20
C VAL A 305 -11.13 0.54 -12.25
N ILE A 306 -10.26 -0.46 -12.23
CA ILE A 306 -10.40 -1.66 -11.42
C ILE A 306 -9.40 -1.62 -10.26
N LEU A 307 -9.91 -1.51 -9.04
CA LEU A 307 -9.14 -1.57 -7.81
C LEU A 307 -8.97 -3.04 -7.42
N ALA A 308 -7.79 -3.59 -7.65
CA ALA A 308 -7.43 -4.95 -7.28
C ALA A 308 -6.63 -4.95 -5.98
N VAL A 309 -6.98 -5.84 -5.05
CA VAL A 309 -6.10 -6.15 -3.91
C VAL A 309 -5.35 -7.42 -4.27
N GLU A 310 -4.03 -7.34 -4.34
CA GLU A 310 -3.16 -8.46 -4.69
C GLU A 310 -2.33 -8.89 -3.48
N ASP A 311 -2.25 -10.19 -3.26
CA ASP A 311 -1.35 -10.76 -2.26
C ASP A 311 0.03 -10.95 -2.89
N LYS A 312 1.02 -10.23 -2.35
CA LYS A 312 2.43 -10.27 -2.78
C LYS A 312 3.36 -10.74 -1.65
N SER A 313 2.80 -11.32 -0.59
CA SER A 313 3.56 -11.78 0.58
C SER A 313 4.49 -12.95 0.25
N GLY A 314 4.21 -13.69 -0.83
CA GLY A 314 4.94 -14.91 -1.19
C GLY A 314 4.71 -16.08 -0.23
N VAL A 315 3.73 -15.96 0.66
CA VAL A 315 3.30 -17.00 1.58
C VAL A 315 2.21 -17.83 0.90
N THR A 316 2.40 -19.14 0.86
CA THR A 316 1.36 -20.09 0.43
C THR A 316 1.10 -21.04 1.57
N GLY A 317 -0.14 -21.04 2.05
CA GLY A 317 -0.51 -21.83 3.22
C GLY A 317 -0.63 -23.33 2.91
N PRO A 318 -0.60 -24.18 3.95
CA PRO A 318 -0.62 -25.63 3.79
C PRO A 318 -1.96 -26.18 3.26
N THR A 319 -3.08 -25.48 3.46
CA THR A 319 -4.40 -25.96 3.02
C THR A 319 -4.86 -25.37 1.69
N GLY A 320 -4.30 -24.24 1.31
CA GLY A 320 -4.67 -23.47 0.13
C GLY A 320 -5.98 -22.66 0.26
N THR A 321 -6.49 -22.47 1.49
CA THR A 321 -7.84 -21.95 1.74
C THR A 321 -7.87 -20.78 2.74
N LEU A 322 -9.07 -20.20 2.96
CA LEU A 322 -9.34 -19.17 3.97
C LEU A 322 -8.72 -19.45 5.36
N LEU A 323 -8.62 -20.73 5.76
CA LEU A 323 -8.07 -21.13 7.06
C LEU A 323 -6.56 -20.89 7.20
N ASP A 324 -5.85 -20.66 6.10
CA ASP A 324 -4.42 -20.36 6.12
C ASP A 324 -4.13 -18.94 6.62
N GLY A 325 -5.06 -18.00 6.44
CA GLY A 325 -4.91 -16.63 6.95
C GLY A 325 -4.72 -16.56 8.47
N PRO A 326 -5.57 -17.24 9.27
CA PRO A 326 -5.40 -17.32 10.73
C PRO A 326 -4.14 -18.08 11.15
N ILE A 327 -3.76 -19.14 10.45
CA ILE A 327 -2.52 -19.90 10.72
C ILE A 327 -1.30 -19.00 10.50
N ASN A 328 -1.30 -18.22 9.42
CA ASN A 328 -0.25 -17.24 9.13
C ASN A 328 -0.18 -16.14 10.21
N LEU A 329 -1.31 -15.65 10.70
CA LEU A 329 -1.34 -14.68 11.81
C LEU A 329 -0.69 -15.25 13.08
N ILE A 330 -1.04 -16.47 13.47
CA ILE A 330 -0.47 -17.12 14.65
C ILE A 330 1.03 -17.39 14.46
N ALA A 331 1.42 -17.93 13.30
CA ALA A 331 2.81 -18.26 13.01
C ALA A 331 3.72 -17.03 12.94
N SER A 332 3.25 -15.94 12.30
CA SER A 332 3.99 -14.67 12.24
C SER A 332 4.13 -14.02 13.60
N THR A 333 3.04 -13.88 14.35
CA THR A 333 3.08 -13.30 15.71
C THR A 333 4.00 -14.10 16.63
N ALA A 334 3.95 -15.44 16.56
CA ALA A 334 4.81 -16.30 17.36
C ALA A 334 6.29 -16.17 16.94
N ASP A 335 6.58 -16.12 15.65
CA ASP A 335 7.96 -15.88 15.17
C ASP A 335 8.47 -14.51 15.59
N ASP A 336 7.67 -13.45 15.48
CA ASP A 336 8.08 -12.10 15.88
C ASP A 336 8.39 -12.05 17.39
N MET A 337 7.55 -12.67 18.23
CA MET A 337 7.77 -12.77 19.69
C MET A 337 9.01 -13.59 20.06
N ILE A 338 9.24 -14.70 19.36
CA ILE A 338 10.44 -15.52 19.58
C ILE A 338 11.67 -14.82 19.02
N THR A 339 11.58 -14.14 17.88
CA THR A 339 12.70 -13.43 17.27
C THR A 339 13.15 -12.28 18.16
N GLU A 340 12.24 -11.47 18.70
CA GLU A 340 12.57 -10.41 19.66
C GLU A 340 13.30 -10.96 20.91
N THR A 341 12.90 -12.15 21.39
CA THR A 341 13.49 -12.76 22.59
C THR A 341 14.77 -13.56 22.31
N LEU A 342 14.90 -14.24 21.17
CA LEU A 342 16.03 -15.12 20.84
C LEU A 342 17.11 -14.47 19.98
N SER A 343 16.79 -13.54 19.05
CA SER A 343 17.81 -12.75 18.30
C SER A 343 18.68 -11.88 19.23
N SER A 344 18.18 -11.69 20.46
CA SER A 344 18.88 -11.02 21.54
C SER A 344 19.97 -11.90 22.20
N VAL A 345 19.92 -13.23 22.02
CA VAL A 345 20.78 -14.22 22.69
C VAL A 345 21.57 -15.11 21.73
N ILE A 346 21.08 -15.39 20.52
CA ILE A 346 21.68 -16.32 19.57
C ILE A 346 21.65 -15.69 18.16
N ASP A 347 22.83 -15.48 17.56
CA ASP A 347 22.95 -15.15 16.13
C ASP A 347 22.44 -16.35 15.31
N LEU A 348 21.17 -16.27 14.92
CA LEU A 348 20.46 -17.27 14.10
C LEU A 348 20.28 -16.78 12.67
N ASP A 349 21.11 -15.85 12.22
CA ASP A 349 21.20 -15.43 10.82
C ASP A 349 22.18 -16.39 10.10
N LYS A 350 21.65 -17.39 9.39
CA LYS A 350 22.48 -18.38 8.67
C LYS A 350 22.95 -17.89 7.31
N ASP A 351 22.27 -16.92 6.72
CA ASP A 351 22.55 -16.35 5.39
C ASP A 351 23.29 -15.01 5.42
N ASN A 352 23.54 -14.45 6.62
CA ASN A 352 24.18 -13.15 6.87
C ASN A 352 23.47 -11.99 6.16
N ASP A 353 22.15 -12.06 6.00
CA ASP A 353 21.37 -10.99 5.37
C ASP A 353 21.01 -9.85 6.34
N GLY A 354 21.22 -10.05 7.64
CA GLY A 354 20.91 -9.11 8.72
C GLY A 354 19.52 -9.30 9.33
N GLU A 355 18.73 -10.27 8.85
CA GLU A 355 17.44 -10.66 9.41
C GLU A 355 17.53 -12.04 10.09
N THR A 356 16.66 -12.30 11.07
CA THR A 356 16.66 -13.60 11.74
C THR A 356 15.77 -14.58 10.97
N ASP A 357 16.31 -15.74 10.62
CA ASP A 357 15.60 -16.83 9.94
C ASP A 357 14.26 -17.19 10.65
N PRO A 358 13.10 -17.16 9.96
CA PRO A 358 11.81 -17.47 10.58
C PRO A 358 11.67 -18.99 10.83
N LEU A 359 11.78 -19.41 12.10
CA LEU A 359 11.80 -20.82 12.50
C LEU A 359 10.39 -21.43 12.61
N ILE A 360 9.42 -20.70 13.17
CA ILE A 360 8.05 -21.18 13.40
C ILE A 360 7.23 -21.13 12.12
N ARG A 361 7.34 -20.08 11.30
CA ARG A 361 6.70 -20.02 9.97
C ARG A 361 7.18 -21.17 9.08
N LYS A 362 8.46 -21.55 9.16
CA LYS A 362 9.00 -22.73 8.46
C LYS A 362 8.39 -24.04 8.96
N TRP A 363 8.15 -24.17 10.26
CA TRP A 363 7.51 -25.35 10.86
C TRP A 363 6.02 -25.48 10.48
N PHE A 364 5.29 -24.36 10.43
CA PHE A 364 3.89 -24.33 9.99
C PHE A 364 3.72 -24.38 8.46
N GLY A 365 4.82 -24.36 7.69
CA GLY A 365 4.76 -24.39 6.22
C GLY A 365 4.28 -23.07 5.59
N VAL A 366 4.36 -21.97 6.34
CA VAL A 366 3.90 -20.62 5.98
C VAL A 366 5.10 -19.69 5.75
N ALA A 367 6.31 -20.25 5.64
CA ALA A 367 7.51 -19.48 5.32
C ALA A 367 7.37 -18.86 3.91
N PRO A 368 7.73 -17.58 3.74
CA PRO A 368 7.72 -16.94 2.43
C PRO A 368 8.61 -17.71 1.45
N LYS A 369 8.07 -18.06 0.28
CA LYS A 369 8.83 -18.79 -0.75
C LYS A 369 10.01 -17.93 -1.23
N PRO A 370 11.20 -18.51 -1.50
CA PRO A 370 12.30 -17.77 -2.12
C PRO A 370 11.87 -17.12 -3.45
N PRO A 371 12.24 -15.86 -3.70
CA PRO A 371 11.89 -15.19 -4.95
C PRO A 371 12.55 -15.90 -6.12
N TRP A 372 11.81 -16.05 -7.21
CA TRP A 372 12.35 -16.68 -8.42
C TRP A 372 13.17 -15.71 -9.28
N VAL A 373 12.87 -14.41 -9.17
CA VAL A 373 13.60 -13.32 -9.81
C VAL A 373 14.71 -12.88 -8.86
N VAL A 374 15.96 -13.15 -9.25
CA VAL A 374 17.14 -12.75 -8.47
C VAL A 374 18.15 -12.07 -9.38
N PHE A 375 18.37 -10.78 -9.16
CA PHE A 375 19.38 -10.00 -9.85
C PHE A 375 20.73 -10.23 -9.16
N LYS A 376 21.62 -10.93 -9.86
CA LYS A 376 22.98 -11.20 -9.35
C LYS A 376 23.91 -10.06 -9.72
N ASP A 377 24.78 -9.69 -8.81
CA ASP A 377 25.86 -8.74 -9.06
C ASP A 377 26.98 -9.46 -9.83
N GLY A 378 27.51 -8.80 -10.86
CA GLY A 378 28.50 -9.38 -11.77
C GLY A 378 28.72 -8.51 -13.00
N GLU A 379 29.72 -8.89 -13.81
CA GLU A 379 30.15 -8.11 -15.00
C GLU A 379 29.01 -7.87 -16.00
N TYR A 380 28.06 -8.80 -16.09
CA TYR A 380 26.89 -8.72 -16.98
C TYR A 380 25.58 -8.56 -16.19
N SER A 381 25.62 -7.87 -15.05
CA SER A 381 24.44 -7.61 -14.25
C SER A 381 23.52 -6.57 -14.91
N GLY A 382 22.21 -6.73 -14.71
CA GLY A 382 21.24 -5.68 -15.01
C GLY A 382 21.18 -4.60 -13.94
N ILE A 383 21.85 -4.76 -12.80
CA ILE A 383 21.90 -3.76 -11.74
C ILE A 383 22.71 -2.56 -12.25
N VAL A 384 22.07 -1.39 -12.30
CA VAL A 384 22.70 -0.12 -12.70
C VAL A 384 23.31 0.56 -11.48
N GLU A 385 22.55 0.63 -10.40
CA GLU A 385 22.96 1.23 -9.13
C GLU A 385 22.32 0.42 -8.00
N SER A 386 23.08 0.16 -6.95
CA SER A 386 22.58 -0.46 -5.72
C SER A 386 23.16 0.29 -4.53
N GLN A 387 22.29 0.71 -3.63
CA GLN A 387 22.62 1.43 -2.41
C GLN A 387 22.04 0.67 -1.22
N ARG A 388 22.90 0.40 -0.23
CA ARG A 388 22.50 -0.06 1.10
C ARG A 388 22.74 1.07 2.09
N THR A 389 21.69 1.51 2.77
CA THR A 389 21.76 2.49 3.84
C THR A 389 21.49 1.76 5.16
N THR A 390 22.42 1.87 6.10
CA THR A 390 22.23 1.33 7.46
C THR A 390 21.97 2.48 8.40
N HIS A 391 20.76 2.54 8.95
CA HIS A 391 20.35 3.50 9.96
C HIS A 391 20.70 2.95 11.33
N GLY A 392 21.61 3.63 12.03
CA GLY A 392 21.94 3.29 13.41
C GLY A 392 20.79 3.62 14.36
N ALA A 393 20.73 2.94 15.50
CA ALA A 393 19.75 3.23 16.53
C ALA A 393 19.94 4.66 17.07
N THR A 394 18.83 5.38 17.25
CA THR A 394 18.86 6.82 17.58
C THR A 394 18.80 7.10 19.09
N ALA A 395 18.50 6.11 19.94
CA ALA A 395 18.53 6.26 21.40
C ALA A 395 18.72 4.94 22.16
N LYS A 396 19.46 5.01 23.27
CA LYS A 396 19.63 3.90 24.25
C LYS A 396 18.46 3.75 25.20
N THR A 397 17.96 4.90 25.67
CA THR A 397 16.93 5.01 26.69
C THR A 397 15.73 5.73 26.12
N ILE A 398 14.54 5.28 26.52
CA ILE A 398 13.28 5.86 26.08
C ILE A 398 12.54 6.34 27.30
N MET A 399 12.08 7.58 27.19
CA MET A 399 11.32 8.24 28.22
C MET A 399 9.93 8.55 27.70
N ILE A 400 8.94 8.32 28.54
CA ILE A 400 7.57 8.79 28.35
C ILE A 400 7.13 9.53 29.59
N GLY A 401 6.10 10.36 29.47
CA GLY A 401 5.49 10.98 30.64
C GLY A 401 4.70 12.22 30.32
N GLY A 402 4.44 12.99 31.37
CA GLY A 402 3.62 14.20 31.34
C GLY A 402 2.38 14.11 32.23
N ARG A 403 2.01 12.91 32.70
CA ARG A 403 0.95 12.68 33.69
C ARG A 403 1.26 11.49 34.60
N SER A 404 0.84 11.57 35.86
CA SER A 404 0.98 10.46 36.81
C SER A 404 -0.19 9.48 36.73
N PRO A 405 -0.03 8.22 37.19
CA PRO A 405 -1.14 7.27 37.28
C PRO A 405 -2.31 7.82 38.11
N GLY A 406 -3.54 7.54 37.72
CA GLY A 406 -4.74 8.03 38.42
C GLY A 406 -4.77 7.71 39.92
N TRP A 407 -4.25 6.55 40.33
CA TRP A 407 -4.15 6.17 41.75
C TRP A 407 -3.09 6.97 42.53
N VAL A 408 -1.99 7.37 41.85
CA VAL A 408 -0.91 8.19 42.42
C VAL A 408 -1.37 9.64 42.57
N ASN A 409 -2.06 10.17 41.55
CA ASN A 409 -2.69 11.50 41.62
C ASN A 409 -3.75 11.54 42.73
N GLN A 410 -4.65 10.55 42.82
CA GLN A 410 -5.67 10.50 43.88
C GLN A 410 -5.06 10.43 45.29
N LEU A 411 -3.97 9.69 45.48
CA LEU A 411 -3.30 9.57 46.79
C LEU A 411 -2.58 10.87 47.19
N GLN A 412 -2.01 11.61 46.23
CA GLN A 412 -1.45 12.95 46.47
C GLN A 412 -2.53 13.97 46.80
N THR A 413 -3.59 14.03 45.99
CA THR A 413 -4.73 14.91 46.26
C THR A 413 -5.33 14.62 47.64
N PHE A 414 -5.40 13.34 48.05
CA PHE A 414 -5.85 12.94 49.38
C PHE A 414 -4.87 13.36 50.50
N GLY A 415 -3.56 13.13 50.31
CA GLY A 415 -2.53 13.53 51.30
C GLY A 415 -2.42 15.04 51.49
N ILE A 416 -2.59 15.82 50.43
CA ILE A 416 -2.62 17.29 50.48
C ILE A 416 -3.91 17.78 51.16
N LYS A 417 -5.07 17.21 50.82
CA LYS A 417 -6.34 17.53 51.52
C LYS A 417 -6.27 17.16 53.01
N TYR A 418 -5.66 16.04 53.37
CA TYR A 418 -5.49 15.63 54.76
C TYR A 418 -4.51 16.54 55.53
N SER A 419 -3.38 16.91 54.92
CA SER A 419 -2.38 17.79 55.56
C SER A 419 -2.86 19.25 55.68
N LEU A 420 -3.53 19.81 54.66
CA LEU A 420 -4.11 21.16 54.72
C LEU A 420 -5.35 21.22 55.63
N SER A 421 -6.17 20.17 55.68
CA SER A 421 -7.27 20.10 56.67
C SER A 421 -6.75 19.98 58.11
N GLN A 422 -5.62 19.31 58.35
CA GLN A 422 -4.98 19.34 59.67
C GLN A 422 -4.33 20.69 60.01
N LEU A 423 -3.67 21.36 59.07
CA LEU A 423 -3.08 22.68 59.30
C LEU A 423 -4.16 23.76 59.53
N SER A 424 -5.27 23.71 58.78
CA SER A 424 -6.44 24.57 59.02
C SER A 424 -7.16 24.23 60.34
N ALA A 425 -7.20 22.97 60.76
CA ALA A 425 -7.70 22.58 62.08
C ALA A 425 -6.81 23.09 63.23
N VAL A 426 -5.49 23.14 63.05
CA VAL A 426 -4.54 23.69 64.04
C VAL A 426 -4.63 25.22 64.10
N ILE A 427 -4.82 25.90 62.97
CA ILE A 427 -5.00 27.36 62.92
C ILE A 427 -6.38 27.77 63.50
N SER A 428 -7.41 26.95 63.30
CA SER A 428 -8.77 27.18 63.84
C SER A 428 -8.88 27.04 65.36
N TYR A 429 -7.88 26.44 66.03
CA TYR A 429 -7.87 26.29 67.49
C TYR A 429 -7.18 27.45 68.24
N ALA A 430 -6.48 28.35 67.54
CA ALA A 430 -5.69 29.41 68.17
C ALA A 430 -6.39 30.78 68.21
N ILE A 431 -7.35 31.07 67.31
CA ILE A 431 -8.10 32.34 67.31
C ILE A 431 -9.55 32.06 66.89
N GLY A 432 -10.49 32.51 67.72
CA GLY A 432 -11.92 32.23 67.63
C GLY A 432 -12.56 32.41 66.25
N ALA A 433 -13.50 31.51 65.97
CA ALA A 433 -14.15 31.26 64.70
C ALA A 433 -14.74 32.51 64.00
N TYR A 434 -14.45 32.63 62.71
CA TYR A 434 -15.45 32.96 61.69
C TYR A 434 -15.17 32.10 60.44
N GLN A 435 -16.02 31.09 60.26
CA GLN A 435 -16.07 30.29 59.04
C GLN A 435 -16.74 31.15 57.96
N GLN A 436 -15.99 31.60 56.95
CA GLN A 436 -16.52 32.35 55.82
C GLN A 436 -16.85 31.37 54.68
N PRO A 437 -18.14 31.10 54.39
CA PRO A 437 -18.53 30.20 53.31
C PRO A 437 -18.32 30.91 51.96
N GLY A 438 -17.50 30.32 51.07
CA GLY A 438 -17.48 30.72 49.65
C GLY A 438 -16.22 31.39 49.11
N THR A 439 -15.01 31.09 49.60
CA THR A 439 -13.75 31.49 48.94
C THR A 439 -13.10 30.30 48.22
N PRO A 440 -13.33 30.11 46.90
CA PRO A 440 -12.49 29.26 46.07
C PRO A 440 -11.24 30.08 45.70
N GLY A 441 -10.03 29.69 46.12
CA GLY A 441 -8.89 30.55 45.72
C GLY A 441 -7.46 30.23 46.09
N LEU A 442 -7.15 29.25 46.94
CA LEU A 442 -5.75 28.89 47.21
C LEU A 442 -5.50 27.37 47.18
N GLU A 443 -6.44 26.56 47.69
CA GLU A 443 -6.34 25.10 47.61
C GLU A 443 -6.43 24.57 46.18
N GLU A 444 -7.31 25.14 45.35
CA GLU A 444 -7.54 24.68 43.96
C GLU A 444 -6.42 25.12 43.00
N LEU A 445 -5.77 26.26 43.30
CA LEU A 445 -4.62 26.76 42.53
C LEU A 445 -3.32 25.99 42.85
N TYR A 446 -3.11 25.60 44.12
CA TYR A 446 -1.96 24.76 44.51
C TYR A 446 -2.15 23.27 44.16
N GLN A 447 -3.39 22.78 44.08
CA GLN A 447 -3.70 21.43 43.59
C GLN A 447 -3.25 21.23 42.14
N GLY A 448 -3.56 22.17 41.25
CA GLY A 448 -3.18 22.05 39.83
C GLY A 448 -1.67 22.13 39.54
N GLN A 449 -0.84 22.55 40.50
CA GLN A 449 0.62 22.56 40.37
C GLN A 449 1.31 21.31 40.93
N LEU A 450 0.64 20.57 41.81
CA LEU A 450 1.17 19.36 42.44
C LEU A 450 0.64 18.09 41.78
N ASP A 451 -0.50 18.15 41.12
CA ASP A 451 -0.96 17.12 40.21
C ASP A 451 0.09 16.90 39.09
N ASP A 452 0.34 15.64 38.73
CA ASP A 452 1.32 15.26 37.71
C ASP A 452 2.81 15.52 38.09
N THR A 453 3.16 15.53 39.38
CA THR A 453 4.56 15.73 39.84
C THR A 453 5.30 14.44 40.23
N LEU A 454 4.66 13.47 40.89
CA LEU A 454 5.32 12.22 41.31
C LEU A 454 4.93 11.05 40.39
N LEU A 455 5.94 10.29 39.92
CA LEU A 455 5.77 9.21 38.94
C LEU A 455 5.14 9.66 37.61
N ALA A 456 5.37 10.93 37.25
CA ALA A 456 4.90 11.51 35.99
C ALA A 456 5.70 11.08 34.76
N PHE A 457 6.91 10.53 34.97
CA PHE A 457 7.81 10.08 33.92
C PHE A 457 8.25 8.64 34.16
N GLN A 458 8.32 7.86 33.09
CA GLN A 458 8.78 6.48 33.08
C GLN A 458 9.94 6.34 32.09
N ARG A 459 11.02 5.68 32.54
CA ARG A 459 12.23 5.41 31.76
C ARG A 459 12.36 3.92 31.49
N PHE A 460 12.62 3.55 30.23
CA PHE A 460 13.02 2.20 29.83
C PHE A 460 14.37 2.27 29.12
N THR A 461 15.28 1.36 29.44
CA THR A 461 16.59 1.26 28.76
C THR A 461 16.76 -0.16 28.30
N ASP A 462 16.96 -0.35 27.01
CA ASP A 462 17.29 -1.64 26.45
C ASP A 462 18.79 -1.90 26.69
N PRO A 463 19.15 -2.86 27.56
CA PRO A 463 20.55 -3.11 27.91
C PRO A 463 21.36 -3.62 26.72
N ILE A 464 20.74 -4.38 25.80
CA ILE A 464 21.43 -4.95 24.65
C ILE A 464 21.71 -3.85 23.63
N ARG A 465 20.71 -3.01 23.35
CA ARG A 465 20.91 -1.83 22.50
C ARG A 465 21.95 -0.88 23.09
N ALA A 466 21.93 -0.66 24.41
CA ALA A 466 22.90 0.20 25.09
C ALA A 466 24.34 -0.34 24.95
N ILE A 467 24.53 -1.66 25.04
CA ILE A 467 25.83 -2.31 24.81
C ILE A 467 26.25 -2.21 23.34
N ARG A 468 25.35 -2.52 22.40
CA ARG A 468 25.64 -2.50 20.94
C ARG A 468 25.93 -1.09 20.41
N MET A 469 25.26 -0.06 20.93
CA MET A 469 25.49 1.34 20.56
C MET A 469 26.81 1.91 21.10
N GLY A 470 27.44 1.24 22.08
CA GLY A 470 28.67 1.70 22.70
C GLY A 470 28.54 3.03 23.46
N ASP A 471 29.64 3.51 24.04
CA ASP A 471 29.62 4.66 24.95
C ASP A 471 29.15 5.97 24.30
N PHE A 472 29.43 6.17 23.01
CA PHE A 472 29.06 7.38 22.25
C PHE A 472 27.66 7.34 21.60
N GLY A 473 26.90 6.25 21.78
CA GLY A 473 25.53 6.20 21.29
C GLY A 473 24.62 7.24 21.94
N PHE A 474 23.71 7.83 21.16
CA PHE A 474 22.73 8.80 21.62
C PHE A 474 21.92 8.28 22.81
N LEU A 475 21.74 9.13 23.83
CA LEU A 475 21.34 8.70 25.16
C LEU A 475 19.82 8.48 25.29
N GLU A 476 19.01 9.52 25.05
CA GLU A 476 17.59 9.52 25.42
C GLU A 476 16.69 10.03 24.29
N HIS A 477 15.59 9.31 24.04
CA HIS A 477 14.48 9.74 23.18
C HIS A 477 13.21 9.91 24.03
N PHE A 478 12.48 10.99 23.79
CA PHE A 478 11.24 11.28 24.50
C PHE A 478 10.03 11.02 23.58
N GLU A 479 9.21 10.04 23.92
CA GLU A 479 8.06 9.64 23.11
C GLU A 479 6.75 10.24 23.69
N GLN A 480 6.04 11.00 22.86
CA GLN A 480 4.73 11.58 23.21
C GLN A 480 3.60 10.76 22.57
N GLY A 481 3.31 9.60 23.16
CA GLY A 481 2.20 8.74 22.75
C GLY A 481 0.92 8.97 23.56
N GLY A 482 -0.24 8.70 22.96
CA GLY A 482 -1.58 9.03 23.43
C GLY A 482 -1.78 8.95 24.95
N GLY A 483 -1.87 10.12 25.60
CA GLY A 483 -2.24 10.28 27.01
C GLY A 483 -1.09 10.57 27.98
N GLY A 484 0.18 10.41 27.61
CA GLY A 484 1.34 10.84 28.43
C GLY A 484 1.41 10.27 29.85
N THR A 485 0.63 9.25 30.19
CA THR A 485 0.57 8.68 31.54
C THR A 485 1.66 7.64 31.72
N ALA A 486 2.57 7.90 32.66
CA ALA A 486 3.59 6.96 33.07
C ALA A 486 2.97 5.80 33.90
N TYR A 487 3.59 4.62 33.88
CA TYR A 487 3.21 3.43 34.66
C TYR A 487 1.77 2.90 34.46
N THR A 488 1.20 3.12 33.26
CA THR A 488 -0.08 2.54 32.82
C THR A 488 0.12 1.56 31.66
N VAL A 489 -0.90 0.77 31.32
CA VAL A 489 -0.87 -0.11 30.13
C VAL A 489 -0.58 0.72 28.87
N SER A 490 -1.18 1.90 28.74
CA SER A 490 -0.90 2.85 27.65
C SER A 490 0.54 3.37 27.67
N GLY A 491 1.11 3.63 28.84
CA GLY A 491 2.51 4.00 28.98
C GLY A 491 3.48 2.93 28.48
N ILE A 492 3.21 1.65 28.78
CA ILE A 492 4.04 0.55 28.27
C ILE A 492 3.97 0.45 26.74
N LEU A 493 2.79 0.62 26.14
CA LEU A 493 2.62 0.66 24.68
C LEU A 493 3.40 1.82 24.04
N ASN A 494 3.39 2.99 24.69
CA ASN A 494 4.14 4.16 24.22
C ASN A 494 5.67 3.94 24.32
N LEU A 495 6.16 3.33 25.40
CA LEU A 495 7.57 2.98 25.55
C LEU A 495 8.03 2.03 24.45
N ARG A 496 7.20 1.05 24.11
CA ARG A 496 7.49 0.10 23.04
C ARG A 496 7.45 0.76 21.67
N SER A 497 6.47 1.63 21.42
CA SER A 497 6.44 2.43 20.18
C SER A 497 7.69 3.29 20.02
N GLY A 498 8.14 3.95 21.08
CA GLY A 498 9.41 4.67 21.08
C GLY A 498 10.60 3.74 20.82
N HIS A 499 10.60 2.53 21.40
CA HIS A 499 11.67 1.54 21.25
C HIS A 499 11.82 1.07 19.82
N TRP A 500 10.69 0.91 19.15
CA TRP A 500 10.61 0.58 17.74
C TRP A 500 11.06 1.73 16.83
N LYS A 501 10.61 2.96 17.06
CA LYS A 501 11.02 4.15 16.26
C LYS A 501 12.52 4.44 16.32
N THR A 502 13.15 4.10 17.44
CA THR A 502 14.57 4.37 17.67
C THR A 502 15.49 3.20 17.32
N ARG A 503 14.95 2.14 16.71
CA ARG A 503 15.71 0.95 16.35
C ARG A 503 16.63 1.20 15.16
N ALA A 504 17.68 0.39 15.06
CA ALA A 504 18.50 0.34 13.86
C ALA A 504 17.77 -0.46 12.77
N TYR A 505 17.84 -0.02 11.52
CA TYR A 505 17.27 -0.71 10.36
C TYR A 505 18.15 -0.50 9.13
N THR A 506 18.02 -1.36 8.12
CA THR A 506 18.75 -1.24 6.85
C THR A 506 17.77 -1.08 5.71
N SER A 507 17.90 -0.02 4.92
CA SER A 507 17.13 0.17 3.69
C SER A 507 18.01 -0.07 2.47
N PHE A 508 17.38 -0.58 1.41
CA PHE A 508 18.03 -0.86 0.15
C PHE A 508 17.32 -0.12 -0.98
N LYS A 509 18.09 0.34 -1.95
CA LYS A 509 17.56 0.95 -3.17
C LYS A 509 18.39 0.50 -4.34
N THR A 510 17.77 -0.20 -5.28
CA THR A 510 18.45 -0.76 -6.44
C THR A 510 17.73 -0.40 -7.72
N SER A 511 18.43 0.25 -8.66
CA SER A 511 17.96 0.54 -10.02
C SER A 511 18.47 -0.52 -10.98
N ILE A 512 17.57 -1.04 -11.83
CA ILE A 512 17.84 -2.18 -12.70
C ILE A 512 17.44 -1.86 -14.13
N ARG A 513 18.26 -2.29 -15.09
CA ARG A 513 17.97 -2.23 -16.51
C ARG A 513 17.05 -3.39 -16.92
N ASN A 514 15.92 -3.05 -17.52
CA ASN A 514 14.97 -4.03 -18.03
C ASN A 514 15.59 -4.95 -19.10
N GLY A 515 15.28 -6.25 -19.05
CA GLY A 515 15.74 -7.26 -20.03
C GLY A 515 17.08 -7.91 -19.72
N MET A 516 17.66 -7.64 -18.55
CA MET A 516 18.95 -8.20 -18.10
C MET A 516 18.85 -8.80 -16.68
N PRO A 517 18.54 -10.10 -16.52
CA PRO A 517 18.01 -11.04 -17.51
C PRO A 517 16.48 -11.04 -17.59
N TYR A 518 15.79 -10.50 -16.59
CA TYR A 518 14.34 -10.55 -16.45
C TYR A 518 13.66 -9.32 -17.08
N LEU A 519 12.40 -9.49 -17.48
CA LEU A 519 11.58 -8.46 -18.10
C LEU A 519 10.41 -8.05 -17.20
N LEU A 520 10.31 -6.75 -16.93
CA LEU A 520 9.15 -6.15 -16.27
C LEU A 520 7.87 -6.41 -17.09
N ASP A 521 6.74 -6.59 -16.41
CA ASP A 521 5.40 -6.86 -16.95
C ASP A 521 5.22 -8.26 -17.56
N THR A 522 6.31 -9.03 -17.72
CA THR A 522 6.28 -10.43 -18.18
C THR A 522 6.68 -11.38 -17.07
N ASP A 523 7.85 -11.14 -16.46
CA ASP A 523 8.41 -11.97 -15.41
C ASP A 523 7.96 -11.51 -14.01
N PHE A 524 8.03 -10.20 -13.76
CA PHE A 524 7.61 -9.63 -12.48
C PHE A 524 6.83 -8.34 -12.69
N THR A 525 6.08 -7.96 -11.66
CA THR A 525 5.21 -6.81 -11.59
C THR A 525 5.45 -6.04 -10.30
N LEU A 526 4.74 -4.93 -10.10
CA LEU A 526 4.79 -4.16 -8.86
C LEU A 526 4.44 -5.05 -7.66
N GLY A 527 5.15 -4.85 -6.55
CA GLY A 527 4.99 -5.57 -5.29
C GLY A 527 5.53 -6.99 -5.26
N ASP A 528 5.88 -7.60 -6.40
CA ASP A 528 6.51 -8.93 -6.40
C ASP A 528 7.82 -8.90 -5.59
N ARG A 529 8.10 -9.98 -4.86
CA ARG A 529 9.35 -10.15 -4.12
C ARG A 529 10.50 -10.42 -5.09
N LEU A 530 11.50 -9.58 -5.06
CA LEU A 530 12.69 -9.62 -5.90
C LEU A 530 13.92 -9.79 -5.02
N GLY A 531 14.80 -10.71 -5.41
CA GLY A 531 16.13 -10.80 -4.83
C GLY A 531 17.10 -9.90 -5.58
N PHE A 532 17.96 -9.16 -4.88
CA PHE A 532 19.14 -8.57 -5.50
C PHE A 532 20.36 -8.90 -4.66
N GLN A 533 21.45 -9.21 -5.34
CA GLN A 533 22.73 -9.47 -4.71
C GLN A 533 23.47 -8.15 -4.56
N MET A 534 23.96 -7.87 -3.36
CA MET A 534 24.91 -6.79 -3.11
C MET A 534 26.14 -7.42 -2.45
N ALA A 535 27.29 -7.36 -3.13
CA ALA A 535 28.48 -8.10 -2.75
C ALA A 535 28.21 -9.62 -2.62
N ASN A 536 28.32 -10.18 -1.40
CA ASN A 536 28.18 -11.62 -1.15
C ASN A 536 26.82 -12.04 -0.59
N VAL A 537 25.90 -11.09 -0.41
CA VAL A 537 24.60 -11.32 0.25
C VAL A 537 23.47 -11.06 -0.74
N ILE A 538 22.44 -11.91 -0.72
CA ILE A 538 21.22 -11.71 -1.50
C ILE A 538 20.17 -11.14 -0.56
N HIS A 539 19.76 -9.91 -0.82
CA HIS A 539 18.68 -9.26 -0.09
C HIS A 539 17.37 -9.48 -0.86
N VAL A 540 16.30 -9.78 -0.15
CA VAL A 540 14.98 -10.07 -0.74
C VAL A 540 13.98 -9.05 -0.22
N ASP A 541 13.40 -8.27 -1.12
CA ASP A 541 12.38 -7.29 -0.76
C ASP A 541 11.34 -7.13 -1.89
N GLN A 542 10.23 -6.45 -1.62
CA GLN A 542 9.18 -6.18 -2.59
C GLN A 542 9.58 -5.05 -3.56
N CYS A 543 9.12 -5.15 -4.81
CA CYS A 543 9.24 -4.08 -5.80
C CYS A 543 8.28 -2.92 -5.44
N THR A 544 8.80 -1.87 -4.82
CA THR A 544 8.01 -0.77 -4.26
C THR A 544 7.61 0.29 -5.27
N ALA A 545 8.43 0.53 -6.30
CA ALA A 545 8.09 1.47 -7.36
C ALA A 545 8.63 1.06 -8.73
N ILE A 546 7.85 1.39 -9.76
CA ILE A 546 8.20 1.23 -11.16
C ILE A 546 8.05 2.58 -11.85
N ARG A 547 9.13 3.07 -12.43
CA ARG A 547 9.13 4.31 -13.21
C ARG A 547 9.51 4.04 -14.64
N ARG A 548 8.67 4.47 -15.58
CA ARG A 548 8.91 4.41 -17.02
C ARG A 548 9.13 5.83 -17.53
N SER A 549 10.25 6.06 -18.20
CA SER A 549 10.54 7.38 -18.76
C SER A 549 11.16 7.30 -20.14
N TYR A 550 10.72 8.16 -21.05
CA TYR A 550 11.31 8.27 -22.38
C TYR A 550 11.19 9.70 -22.90
N ASP A 551 12.08 10.04 -23.82
CA ASP A 551 12.22 11.38 -24.40
C ASP A 551 12.53 11.25 -25.90
N GLU A 552 12.54 12.36 -26.65
CA GLU A 552 12.85 12.34 -28.09
C GLU A 552 14.19 11.67 -28.41
N SER A 553 15.18 11.80 -27.53
CA SER A 553 16.55 11.30 -27.70
C SER A 553 16.80 9.92 -27.06
N THR A 554 16.01 9.56 -26.06
CA THR A 554 16.28 8.44 -25.16
C THR A 554 15.13 7.45 -25.23
N PRO A 555 15.38 6.17 -25.60
CA PRO A 555 14.33 5.15 -25.62
C PRO A 555 13.78 4.92 -24.21
N MET A 556 12.66 4.19 -24.11
CA MET A 556 12.03 3.92 -22.83
C MET A 556 12.98 3.24 -21.84
N THR A 557 13.27 3.97 -20.77
CA THR A 557 14.03 3.53 -19.61
C THR A 557 13.04 3.14 -18.52
N ILE A 558 13.39 2.10 -17.78
CA ILE A 558 12.60 1.57 -16.67
C ILE A 558 13.51 1.58 -15.46
N GLU A 559 13.12 2.32 -14.44
CA GLU A 559 13.78 2.35 -13.14
C GLU A 559 12.88 1.58 -12.17
N LEU A 560 13.45 0.58 -11.51
CA LEU A 560 12.79 -0.16 -10.43
C LEU A 560 13.32 0.38 -9.11
N SER A 561 12.46 0.42 -8.10
CA SER A 561 12.89 0.56 -6.71
C SER A 561 12.44 -0.69 -5.97
N ILE A 562 13.38 -1.32 -5.29
CA ILE A 562 13.17 -2.51 -4.46
C ILE A 562 13.47 -2.07 -3.04
N GLY A 563 12.51 -2.33 -2.16
CA GLY A 563 12.53 -1.94 -0.76
C GLY A 563 11.86 -0.62 -0.45
N ASP A 564 11.40 -0.52 0.79
CA ASP A 564 10.74 0.66 1.34
C ASP A 564 11.69 1.34 2.34
N ASP A 565 11.77 2.66 2.25
CA ASP A 565 12.47 3.49 3.25
C ASP A 565 11.49 3.97 4.33
N SER A 566 10.25 3.46 4.31
CA SER A 566 9.25 3.78 5.32
C SER A 566 9.62 3.17 6.67
N GLU A 567 9.38 3.94 7.73
CA GLU A 567 9.50 3.45 9.10
C GLU A 567 8.42 2.38 9.33
N GLU A 568 8.77 1.12 9.06
CA GLU A 568 8.00 -0.06 9.44
C GLU A 568 7.40 0.12 10.84
N GLU A 569 6.14 -0.27 11.03
CA GLU A 569 5.37 -0.06 12.26
C GLU A 569 5.57 -1.17 13.32
N ASP A 570 5.50 -0.84 14.63
CA ASP A 570 5.78 -1.77 15.75
C ASP A 570 4.87 -3.02 15.68
N PRO A 571 5.41 -4.24 15.48
CA PRO A 571 4.67 -5.49 15.35
C PRO A 571 3.78 -5.76 16.56
N VAL A 572 4.21 -5.35 17.75
CA VAL A 572 3.44 -5.57 18.95
C VAL A 572 2.45 -4.42 19.17
N ALA A 573 2.72 -3.20 18.71
CA ALA A 573 1.69 -2.13 18.64
C ALA A 573 0.56 -2.57 17.71
N LYS A 574 0.91 -3.14 16.57
CA LYS A 574 0.03 -3.80 15.62
C LYS A 574 -0.75 -4.94 16.28
N ALA A 575 -0.09 -5.88 16.98
CA ALA A 575 -0.77 -6.96 17.71
C ALA A 575 -1.71 -6.43 18.81
N THR A 576 -1.34 -5.35 19.49
CA THR A 576 -2.21 -4.75 20.51
C THR A 576 -3.38 -3.98 19.92
N ARG A 577 -3.28 -3.45 18.69
CA ARG A 577 -4.42 -2.89 17.97
C ARG A 577 -5.36 -3.97 17.47
N THR A 578 -4.83 -5.07 16.91
CA THR A 578 -5.67 -6.20 16.52
C THR A 578 -6.35 -6.79 17.75
N LEU A 579 -5.64 -7.02 18.85
CA LEU A 579 -6.22 -7.48 20.11
C LEU A 579 -7.21 -6.46 20.72
N ALA A 580 -6.91 -5.16 20.70
CA ALA A 580 -7.84 -4.13 21.18
C ALA A 580 -9.08 -4.02 20.29
N ALA A 581 -8.96 -4.25 18.98
CA ALA A 581 -10.09 -4.34 18.07
C ALA A 581 -10.92 -5.61 18.32
N VAL A 582 -10.29 -6.76 18.61
CA VAL A 582 -10.97 -7.99 19.07
C VAL A 582 -11.67 -7.75 20.40
N TRP A 583 -11.04 -7.06 21.35
CA TRP A 583 -11.60 -6.79 22.67
C TRP A 583 -12.69 -5.71 22.63
N GLY A 584 -12.57 -4.73 21.74
CA GLY A 584 -13.62 -3.76 21.44
C GLY A 584 -14.80 -4.41 20.72
N LEU A 585 -14.55 -5.37 19.83
CA LEU A 585 -15.57 -6.20 19.19
C LEU A 585 -16.28 -7.10 20.21
N MET A 586 -15.53 -7.79 21.08
CA MET A 586 -16.07 -8.53 22.22
C MET A 586 -16.84 -7.63 23.17
N GLY A 587 -16.33 -6.43 23.48
CA GLY A 587 -17.01 -5.44 24.31
C GLY A 587 -18.28 -4.87 23.66
N MET A 588 -18.34 -4.77 22.33
CA MET A 588 -19.54 -4.36 21.60
C MET A 588 -20.54 -5.52 21.43
N PHE A 589 -20.09 -6.77 21.32
CA PHE A 589 -20.96 -7.97 21.23
C PHE A 589 -21.41 -8.49 22.61
N LEU A 590 -20.64 -8.28 23.67
CA LEU A 590 -20.97 -8.65 25.05
C LEU A 590 -21.55 -7.48 25.85
N GLY A 591 -21.36 -6.24 25.37
CA GLY A 591 -21.87 -5.00 25.99
C GLY A 591 -23.31 -4.64 25.64
N SER A 592 -24.11 -5.55 25.08
CA SER A 592 -25.56 -5.38 24.93
C SER A 592 -26.35 -5.93 26.14
N SER A 593 -25.75 -5.92 27.33
CA SER A 593 -26.40 -6.38 28.57
C SER A 593 -26.44 -5.35 29.69
N GLU A 594 -26.38 -4.05 29.38
CA GLU A 594 -26.74 -3.00 30.34
C GLU A 594 -27.71 -2.00 29.72
N ILE A 595 -29.00 -2.36 29.78
CA ILE A 595 -30.06 -1.39 30.06
C ILE A 595 -29.93 -1.08 31.55
N PHE A 596 -29.47 0.13 31.91
CA PHE A 596 -30.06 1.06 32.90
C PHE A 596 -29.29 2.37 32.92
#